data_AF-A0A1E1F3K9-F1
#
_entry.id   AF-A0A1E1F3K9-F1
#
_cell.length_a   1.000
_cell.length_b   1.000
_cell.length_c   1.000
_cell.angle_alpha   90.00
_cell.angle_beta   90.00
_cell.angle_gamma   90.00
#
_symmetry.space_group_name_H-M   'P 1'
#
loop_
_entity.id
_entity.type
_entity.pdbx_description
1 polymer ?
#
loop_
_entity_poly.entity_id
_entity_poly.type
_entity_poly.pdbx_seq_one_letter_code
_entity_poly.pdbx_strand_id
1 'polypeptide(L)'
;MAEWLYEEGIGEARAALVEKGRLVEALVEREGDAVRAGAVVQGRLTRTVIPKKRGIARLISGEDVLIEPIPPKIAEGATVLIDIQREAIPEEGRAKLAKGRIAQPGARAHPGPSLLQRIRQTGVPVIPCPAHEEDRLEAHGWSELMEEAMSGEVGTEAAALRLFPTPAMMLIDVDGSLPPAQLGPKGAKLAAQAIRRMGLAGSIGIDLPTMNNKDERAIAAAQVDKYLPLPFERTAVNGFGFIQIIRRRERASLMEIVRADPVETAALALLRRAERHGHGGGVTLTAAAAVIDRLRKAPHWIEQLAQRRGGAIALHADAALSIWAGHVA
;
A
#
# COMPACT_ATOMS: atom_id res chain seq x y z
N MET A 1 -0.06 14.08 -20.29
CA MET A 1 0.10 12.63 -20.54
C MET A 1 0.07 11.92 -19.19
N ALA A 2 -0.25 10.62 -19.16
CA ALA A 2 -0.13 9.82 -17.94
C ALA A 2 1.24 9.13 -17.96
N GLU A 3 1.97 9.15 -16.84
CA GLU A 3 3.26 8.46 -16.71
C GLU A 3 3.45 7.89 -15.31
N TRP A 4 4.08 6.73 -15.22
CA TRP A 4 4.57 6.19 -13.95
C TRP A 4 5.95 6.76 -13.66
N LEU A 5 6.12 7.35 -12.49
CA LEU A 5 7.43 7.58 -11.88
C LEU A 5 7.79 6.33 -11.09
N TYR A 6 9.01 5.81 -11.26
CA TYR A 6 9.47 4.61 -10.57
C TYR A 6 10.84 4.85 -9.94
N GLU A 7 10.92 4.64 -8.63
CA GLU A 7 12.17 4.72 -7.88
C GLU A 7 12.53 3.33 -7.30
N GLU A 8 13.68 2.82 -7.70
CA GLU A 8 14.29 1.61 -7.12
C GLU A 8 15.21 1.99 -5.96
N GLY A 9 14.57 2.25 -4.83
CA GLY A 9 15.25 2.72 -3.65
C GLY A 9 15.74 1.58 -2.74
N ILE A 10 16.66 1.91 -1.84
CA ILE A 10 17.17 1.00 -0.80
C ILE A 10 16.01 0.56 0.11
N GLY A 11 15.78 -0.75 0.23
CA GLY A 11 14.76 -1.33 1.11
C GLY A 11 13.31 -1.20 0.63
N GLU A 12 13.05 -0.41 -0.42
CA GLU A 12 11.69 -0.17 -0.90
C GLU A 12 11.69 0.41 -2.32
N ALA A 13 10.91 -0.20 -3.21
CA ALA A 13 10.55 0.37 -4.49
C ALA A 13 9.28 1.20 -4.38
N ARG A 14 9.29 2.41 -4.94
CA ARG A 14 8.16 3.34 -4.95
C ARG A 14 7.73 3.61 -6.39
N ALA A 15 6.43 3.75 -6.62
CA ALA A 15 5.92 4.27 -7.87
C ALA A 15 4.73 5.19 -7.68
N ALA A 16 4.64 6.21 -8.53
CA ALA A 16 3.54 7.16 -8.57
C ALA A 16 3.05 7.33 -10.01
N LEU A 17 1.76 7.10 -10.25
CA LEU A 17 1.12 7.45 -11.51
C LEU A 17 0.77 8.92 -11.47
N VAL A 18 1.34 9.68 -12.39
CA VAL A 18 1.08 11.11 -12.55
C VAL A 18 0.21 11.34 -13.77
N GLU A 19 -0.94 11.97 -13.55
CA GLU A 19 -1.86 12.37 -14.60
C GLU A 19 -2.10 13.88 -14.52
N LYS A 20 -1.74 14.62 -15.59
CA LYS A 20 -1.91 16.09 -15.65
C LYS A 20 -1.25 16.80 -14.45
N GLY A 21 -0.04 16.35 -14.09
CA GLY A 21 0.76 16.93 -13.00
C GLY A 21 0.30 16.53 -11.58
N ARG A 22 -0.66 15.61 -11.45
CA ARG A 22 -1.15 15.15 -10.14
C ARG A 22 -0.85 13.68 -9.93
N LEU A 23 -0.39 13.33 -8.73
CA LEU A 23 -0.33 11.95 -8.28
C LEU A 23 -1.76 11.41 -8.14
N VAL A 24 -2.09 10.38 -8.92
CA VAL A 24 -3.42 9.74 -8.92
C VAL A 24 -3.41 8.32 -8.38
N GLU A 25 -2.24 7.69 -8.30
CA GLU A 25 -2.04 6.34 -7.77
C GLU A 25 -0.62 6.21 -7.23
N ALA A 26 -0.45 5.64 -6.04
CA ALA A 26 0.84 5.32 -5.47
C ALA A 26 0.93 3.84 -5.12
N LEU A 27 2.09 3.26 -5.39
CA LEU A 27 2.41 1.87 -5.08
C LEU A 27 3.73 1.82 -4.34
N VAL A 28 3.80 0.96 -3.35
CA VAL A 28 4.98 0.68 -2.55
C VAL A 28 5.20 -0.82 -2.52
N GLU A 29 6.44 -1.26 -2.72
CA GLU A 29 6.86 -2.64 -2.54
C GLU A 29 8.13 -2.65 -1.68
N ARG A 30 7.98 -3.08 -0.42
CA ARG A 30 9.10 -3.23 0.51
C ARG A 30 9.95 -4.43 0.13
N GLU A 31 11.25 -4.33 0.38
CA GLU A 31 12.16 -5.44 0.29
C GLU A 31 11.82 -6.50 1.35
N GLY A 32 11.84 -7.78 0.96
CA GLY A 32 11.61 -8.89 1.88
C GLY A 32 11.17 -10.18 1.18
N ASP A 33 11.00 -11.23 1.99
CA ASP A 33 10.65 -12.58 1.54
C ASP A 33 9.14 -12.86 1.54
N ALA A 34 8.32 -11.83 1.81
CA ALA A 34 6.88 -11.95 1.78
C ALA A 34 6.40 -12.36 0.39
N VAL A 35 5.51 -13.35 0.35
CA VAL A 35 5.04 -13.89 -0.93
C VAL A 35 4.17 -12.88 -1.67
N ARG A 36 4.41 -12.71 -2.97
CA ARG A 36 3.68 -11.74 -3.81
C ARG A 36 2.41 -12.35 -4.40
N ALA A 37 1.39 -11.53 -4.59
CA ALA A 37 0.21 -11.93 -5.34
C ALA A 37 0.59 -12.20 -6.80
N GLY A 38 0.09 -13.32 -7.32
CA GLY A 38 0.45 -13.88 -8.62
C GLY A 38 1.67 -14.80 -8.57
N ALA A 39 2.31 -15.03 -7.43
CA ALA A 39 3.39 -16.01 -7.32
C ALA A 39 2.87 -17.45 -7.38
N VAL A 40 3.70 -18.37 -7.87
CA VAL A 40 3.50 -19.82 -7.70
C VAL A 40 4.66 -20.34 -6.88
N VAL A 41 4.40 -20.74 -5.64
CA VAL A 41 5.44 -21.10 -4.68
C VAL A 41 5.17 -22.46 -4.04
N GLN A 42 6.24 -23.13 -3.64
CA GLN A 42 6.12 -24.41 -2.94
C GLN A 42 5.84 -24.19 -1.45
N GLY A 43 4.94 -25.01 -0.91
CA GLY A 43 4.66 -25.09 0.51
C GLY A 43 4.21 -26.47 0.93
N ARG A 44 4.07 -26.67 2.24
CA ARG A 44 3.55 -27.90 2.83
C ARG A 44 2.22 -27.63 3.49
N LEU A 45 1.17 -28.39 3.17
CA LEU A 45 -0.11 -28.29 3.86
C LEU A 45 0.07 -28.79 5.30
N THR A 46 0.04 -27.89 6.29
CA THR A 46 0.35 -28.22 7.68
C THR A 46 -0.91 -28.47 8.52
N ARG A 47 -2.04 -27.87 8.12
CA ARG A 47 -3.28 -27.99 8.89
C ARG A 47 -4.51 -27.84 8.01
N THR A 48 -5.47 -28.73 8.14
CA THR A 48 -6.83 -28.61 7.62
C THR A 48 -7.68 -27.88 8.65
N VAL A 49 -8.26 -26.75 8.27
CA VAL A 49 -9.12 -25.95 9.15
C VAL A 49 -10.58 -26.33 8.96
N ILE A 50 -11.01 -26.45 7.69
CA ILE A 50 -12.34 -26.92 7.31
C ILE A 50 -12.14 -28.04 6.28
N PRO A 51 -12.56 -29.28 6.58
CA PRO A 51 -12.38 -30.41 5.68
C PRO A 51 -12.83 -30.09 4.25
N LYS A 52 -11.98 -30.41 3.26
CA LYS A 52 -12.21 -30.20 1.82
C LYS A 52 -12.44 -28.74 1.37
N LYS A 53 -12.31 -27.76 2.28
CA LYS A 53 -12.58 -26.35 1.96
C LYS A 53 -11.41 -25.44 2.30
N ARG A 54 -10.82 -25.57 3.48
CA ARG A 54 -9.87 -24.57 3.97
C ARG A 54 -8.74 -25.21 4.75
N GLY A 55 -7.52 -24.80 4.45
CA GLY A 55 -6.31 -25.26 5.13
C GLY A 55 -5.27 -24.17 5.25
N ILE A 56 -4.18 -24.49 5.92
CA ILE A 56 -3.00 -23.65 6.05
C ILE A 56 -1.82 -24.43 5.49
N ALA A 57 -1.10 -23.79 4.58
CA ALA A 57 0.17 -24.28 4.09
C ALA A 57 1.30 -23.37 4.57
N ARG A 58 2.40 -23.97 5.02
CA ARG A 58 3.63 -23.26 5.38
C ARG A 58 4.54 -23.23 4.16
N LEU A 59 4.92 -22.04 3.70
CA LEU A 59 5.89 -21.85 2.62
C LEU A 59 7.33 -22.17 3.09
N ILE A 60 8.24 -22.33 2.14
CA ILE A 60 9.68 -22.47 2.43
C ILE A 60 10.24 -21.23 3.14
N SER A 61 9.72 -20.03 2.81
CA SER A 61 10.06 -18.77 3.49
C SER A 61 9.63 -18.73 4.96
N GLY A 62 8.83 -19.69 5.41
CA GLY A 62 8.27 -19.69 6.76
C GLY A 62 6.93 -18.96 6.87
N GLU A 63 6.43 -18.33 5.81
CA GLU A 63 5.11 -17.69 5.81
C GLU A 63 3.95 -18.72 5.79
N ASP A 64 2.89 -18.48 6.55
CA ASP A 64 1.66 -19.28 6.52
C ASP A 64 0.65 -18.70 5.50
N VAL A 65 0.13 -19.56 4.63
CA VAL A 65 -0.83 -19.22 3.58
C VAL A 65 -2.15 -19.94 3.80
N LEU A 66 -3.26 -19.21 3.76
CA LEU A 66 -4.60 -19.76 3.73
C LEU A 66 -4.89 -20.36 2.35
N ILE A 67 -5.16 -21.66 2.32
CA ILE A 67 -5.53 -22.39 1.10
C ILE A 67 -7.04 -22.56 1.05
N GLU A 68 -7.68 -22.08 -0.02
CA GLU A 68 -9.13 -22.24 -0.25
C GLU A 68 -9.47 -22.19 -1.76
N PRO A 69 -10.09 -23.24 -2.36
CA PRO A 69 -10.44 -24.52 -1.75
C PRO A 69 -9.24 -25.47 -1.60
N ILE A 70 -9.35 -26.49 -0.74
CA ILE A 70 -8.44 -27.65 -0.75
C ILE A 70 -8.97 -28.66 -1.79
N PRO A 71 -8.20 -29.01 -2.83
CA PRO A 71 -8.61 -30.03 -3.80
C PRO A 71 -8.82 -31.40 -3.13
N PRO A 72 -9.73 -32.23 -3.67
CA PRO A 72 -9.83 -33.63 -3.25
C PRO A 72 -8.48 -34.34 -3.37
N LYS A 73 -8.18 -35.25 -2.43
CA LYS A 73 -6.96 -36.09 -2.36
C LYS A 73 -5.67 -35.39 -1.91
N ILE A 74 -5.71 -34.10 -1.55
CA ILE A 74 -4.59 -33.45 -0.86
C ILE A 74 -4.78 -33.62 0.66
N ALA A 75 -3.84 -34.32 1.28
CA ALA A 75 -3.82 -34.56 2.72
C ALA A 75 -2.82 -33.64 3.45
N GLU A 76 -2.99 -33.50 4.76
CA GLU A 76 -1.98 -32.85 5.59
C GLU A 76 -0.62 -33.53 5.45
N GLY A 77 0.42 -32.73 5.52
CA GLY A 77 1.80 -33.14 5.26
C GLY A 77 2.20 -33.13 3.79
N ALA A 78 1.26 -33.00 2.85
CA ALA A 78 1.58 -32.97 1.42
C ALA A 78 2.36 -31.70 1.02
N THR A 79 3.36 -31.89 0.15
CA THR A 79 4.05 -30.80 -0.52
C THR A 79 3.28 -30.41 -1.78
N VAL A 80 3.02 -29.12 -1.95
CA VAL A 80 2.17 -28.59 -3.01
C VAL A 80 2.74 -27.30 -3.58
N LEU A 81 2.45 -27.03 -4.85
CA LEU A 81 2.60 -25.70 -5.43
C LEU A 81 1.32 -24.89 -5.18
N ILE A 82 1.48 -23.63 -4.82
CA ILE A 82 0.41 -22.73 -4.40
C ILE A 82 0.44 -21.51 -5.30
N ASP A 83 -0.67 -21.27 -6.01
CA ASP A 83 -0.97 -20.04 -6.74
C ASP A 83 -1.51 -19.01 -5.75
N ILE A 84 -0.73 -17.95 -5.53
CA ILE A 84 -0.99 -16.90 -4.54
C ILE A 84 -1.90 -15.86 -5.14
N GLN A 85 -3.08 -15.69 -4.53
CA GLN A 85 -4.11 -14.78 -5.00
C GLN A 85 -4.09 -13.42 -4.29
N ARG A 86 -3.65 -13.43 -3.02
CA ARG A 86 -3.56 -12.24 -2.18
C ARG A 86 -2.39 -12.38 -1.22
N GLU A 87 -1.62 -11.32 -1.07
CA GLU A 87 -0.51 -11.21 -0.13
C GLU A 87 -1.01 -11.22 1.32
N ALA A 88 -0.11 -11.44 2.26
CA ALA A 88 -0.42 -11.17 3.65
C ALA A 88 -0.76 -9.69 3.82
N ILE A 89 -1.70 -9.40 4.71
CA ILE A 89 -2.18 -8.06 4.97
C ILE A 89 -2.01 -7.79 6.45
N PRO A 90 -1.25 -6.73 6.81
CA PRO A 90 -1.12 -6.34 8.19
C PRO A 90 -2.46 -5.79 8.68
N GLU A 91 -2.87 -6.21 9.87
CA GLU A 91 -4.06 -5.71 10.56
C GLU A 91 -3.74 -5.63 12.05
N GLU A 92 -4.39 -4.69 12.73
CA GLU A 92 -4.24 -4.55 14.17
C GLU A 92 -4.68 -5.84 14.88
N GLY A 93 -3.85 -6.33 15.80
CA GLY A 93 -4.02 -7.62 16.46
C GLY A 93 -3.54 -8.79 15.60
N ARG A 94 -4.37 -9.27 14.65
CA ARG A 94 -4.07 -10.48 13.87
C ARG A 94 -4.05 -10.21 12.37
N ALA A 95 -2.85 -10.25 11.79
CA ALA A 95 -2.65 -10.17 10.36
C ALA A 95 -3.48 -11.21 9.58
N LYS A 96 -4.03 -10.77 8.44
CA LYS A 96 -4.66 -11.65 7.47
C LYS A 96 -3.58 -12.37 6.69
N LEU A 97 -3.46 -13.69 6.90
CA LEU A 97 -2.56 -14.57 6.14
C LEU A 97 -2.70 -14.32 4.63
N ALA A 98 -1.60 -14.51 3.89
CA ALA A 98 -1.67 -14.63 2.44
C ALA A 98 -2.72 -15.69 2.06
N LYS A 99 -3.38 -15.50 0.92
CA LYS A 99 -4.40 -16.42 0.41
C LYS A 99 -3.96 -16.99 -0.92
N GLY A 100 -4.06 -18.30 -1.06
CA GLY A 100 -3.78 -18.99 -2.30
C GLY A 100 -4.70 -20.19 -2.52
N ARG A 101 -4.45 -20.87 -3.63
CA ARG A 101 -5.04 -22.16 -3.98
C ARG A 101 -3.95 -23.08 -4.47
N ILE A 102 -4.19 -24.39 -4.44
CA ILE A 102 -3.26 -25.33 -5.07
C ILE A 102 -3.18 -25.03 -6.57
N ALA A 103 -1.95 -24.93 -7.08
CA ALA A 103 -1.69 -24.63 -8.47
C ALA A 103 -2.15 -25.80 -9.38
N GLN A 104 -2.49 -25.47 -10.63
CA GLN A 104 -2.90 -26.47 -11.61
C GLN A 104 -1.72 -27.40 -11.97
N PRO A 105 -1.97 -28.66 -12.35
CA PRO A 105 -0.94 -29.55 -12.85
C PRO A 105 -0.12 -28.90 -13.98
N GLY A 106 1.20 -29.00 -13.91
CA GLY A 106 2.12 -28.40 -14.88
C GLY A 106 2.50 -26.94 -14.62
N ALA A 107 1.93 -26.30 -13.59
CA ALA A 107 2.39 -24.98 -13.15
C ALA A 107 3.87 -25.03 -12.72
N ARG A 108 4.59 -23.94 -13.00
CA ARG A 108 6.01 -23.79 -12.63
C ARG A 108 6.13 -22.76 -11.54
N ALA A 109 7.09 -22.96 -10.63
CA ALA A 109 7.34 -21.99 -9.57
C ALA A 109 7.85 -20.66 -10.15
N HIS A 110 7.35 -19.55 -9.63
CA HIS A 110 7.83 -18.19 -9.94
C HIS A 110 7.46 -17.22 -8.82
N PRO A 111 8.26 -16.15 -8.60
CA PRO A 111 8.09 -15.25 -7.45
C PRO A 111 6.91 -14.27 -7.56
N GLY A 112 6.13 -14.35 -8.65
CA GLY A 112 5.13 -13.34 -9.00
C GLY A 112 5.77 -12.06 -9.57
N PRO A 113 4.96 -11.15 -10.15
CA PRO A 113 5.46 -9.93 -10.77
C PRO A 113 5.95 -8.92 -9.71
N SER A 114 7.13 -8.34 -9.88
CA SER A 114 7.61 -7.19 -9.08
C SER A 114 6.80 -5.93 -9.35
N LEU A 115 6.95 -4.90 -8.51
CA LEU A 115 6.29 -3.60 -8.73
C LEU A 115 6.56 -3.04 -10.12
N LEU A 116 7.82 -3.03 -10.55
CA LEU A 116 8.22 -2.55 -11.88
C LEU A 116 7.55 -3.36 -13.00
N GLN A 117 7.44 -4.68 -12.85
CA GLN A 117 6.76 -5.52 -13.84
C GLN A 117 5.26 -5.23 -13.88
N ARG A 118 4.61 -5.02 -12.73
CA ARG A 118 3.20 -4.67 -12.65
C ARG A 118 2.89 -3.33 -13.34
N ILE A 119 3.67 -2.29 -13.08
CA ILE A 119 3.43 -0.98 -13.71
C ILE A 119 3.74 -1.00 -15.20
N ARG A 120 4.72 -1.78 -15.67
CA ARG A 120 4.98 -1.95 -17.11
C ARG A 120 3.83 -2.64 -17.84
N GLN A 121 3.14 -3.58 -17.18
CA GLN A 121 1.99 -4.28 -17.75
C GLN A 121 0.78 -3.36 -17.99
N THR A 122 0.73 -2.18 -17.38
CA THR A 122 -0.38 -1.23 -17.63
C THR A 122 -0.25 -0.56 -19.01
N GLY A 123 0.90 -0.67 -19.68
CA GLY A 123 1.16 0.01 -20.96
C GLY A 123 1.37 1.52 -20.84
N VAL A 124 1.36 2.08 -19.63
CA VAL A 124 1.66 3.49 -19.37
C VAL A 124 3.18 3.67 -19.34
N PRO A 125 3.74 4.74 -19.95
CA PRO A 125 5.18 5.00 -19.91
C PRO A 125 5.72 5.01 -18.48
N VAL A 126 6.86 4.35 -18.25
CA VAL A 126 7.54 4.29 -16.96
C VAL A 126 8.83 5.10 -17.03
N ILE A 127 8.92 6.13 -16.21
CA ILE A 127 10.08 7.00 -16.09
C ILE A 127 10.86 6.62 -14.82
N PRO A 128 12.11 6.13 -14.95
CA PRO A 128 12.94 5.88 -13.79
C PRO A 128 13.28 7.18 -13.06
N CYS A 129 13.39 7.12 -11.74
CA CYS A 129 13.78 8.21 -10.86
C CYS A 129 15.05 7.79 -10.10
N PRO A 130 16.24 7.97 -10.68
CA PRO A 130 17.51 7.63 -10.03
C PRO A 130 17.72 8.42 -8.74
N ALA A 131 18.38 7.81 -7.77
CA ALA A 131 18.55 8.39 -6.44
C ALA A 131 19.45 9.65 -6.40
N HIS A 132 20.26 9.88 -7.43
CA HIS A 132 21.15 11.05 -7.54
C HIS A 132 20.48 12.26 -8.22
N GLU A 133 19.26 12.08 -8.75
CA GLU A 133 18.48 13.16 -9.34
C GLU A 133 17.52 13.77 -8.30
N GLU A 134 16.89 14.88 -8.69
CA GLU A 134 15.83 15.52 -7.91
C GLU A 134 14.71 14.52 -7.57
N ASP A 135 14.08 14.68 -6.41
CA ASP A 135 12.99 13.80 -5.99
C ASP A 135 11.71 14.15 -6.77
N ARG A 136 11.53 13.50 -7.92
CA ARG A 136 10.35 13.69 -8.77
C ARG A 136 9.06 13.20 -8.12
N LEU A 137 9.12 12.24 -7.21
CA LEU A 137 7.93 11.79 -6.49
C LEU A 137 7.50 12.90 -5.53
N GLU A 138 8.45 13.50 -4.81
CA GLU A 138 8.21 14.63 -3.92
C GLU A 138 7.62 15.84 -4.66
N ALA A 139 8.12 16.16 -5.86
CA ALA A 139 7.55 17.22 -6.70
C ALA A 139 6.05 17.03 -7.04
N HIS A 140 5.51 15.83 -6.85
CA HIS A 140 4.09 15.49 -7.04
C HIS A 140 3.34 15.15 -5.75
N GLY A 141 3.89 15.55 -4.60
CA GLY A 141 3.21 15.48 -3.31
C GLY A 141 3.32 14.13 -2.60
N TRP A 142 4.49 13.47 -2.71
CA TRP A 142 4.70 12.17 -2.08
C TRP A 142 4.62 12.26 -0.56
N SER A 143 5.32 13.21 0.06
CA SER A 143 5.31 13.37 1.52
C SER A 143 3.92 13.67 2.06
N GLU A 144 3.15 14.53 1.38
CA GLU A 144 1.76 14.82 1.74
C GLU A 144 0.89 13.56 1.66
N LEU A 145 1.04 12.73 0.63
CA LEU A 145 0.32 11.46 0.53
C LEU A 145 0.68 10.50 1.67
N MET A 146 1.96 10.46 2.07
CA MET A 146 2.42 9.62 3.18
C MET A 146 1.85 10.12 4.51
N GLU A 147 1.77 11.44 4.70
CA GLU A 147 1.12 12.06 5.86
C GLU A 147 -0.38 11.72 5.88
N GLU A 148 -1.10 11.90 4.78
CA GLU A 148 -2.52 11.52 4.64
C GLU A 148 -2.73 10.02 4.93
N ALA A 149 -1.84 9.15 4.46
CA ALA A 149 -1.92 7.70 4.72
C ALA A 149 -1.64 7.38 6.20
N MET A 150 -0.73 8.10 6.84
CA MET A 150 -0.41 7.93 8.25
C MET A 150 -1.54 8.45 9.16
N SER A 151 -2.02 9.68 8.93
CA SER A 151 -3.07 10.32 9.73
C SER A 151 -4.47 9.75 9.43
N GLY A 152 -4.73 9.44 8.16
CA GLY A 152 -6.07 9.08 7.68
C GLY A 152 -6.95 10.32 7.47
N GLU A 153 -6.35 11.50 7.41
CA GLU A 153 -7.04 12.76 7.14
C GLU A 153 -6.71 13.20 5.72
N VAL A 154 -7.74 13.52 4.92
CA VAL A 154 -7.58 13.94 3.52
C VAL A 154 -8.48 15.13 3.24
N GLY A 155 -7.97 16.12 2.50
CA GLY A 155 -8.80 17.21 1.99
C GLY A 155 -8.62 18.54 2.73
N THR A 156 -9.70 19.30 2.81
CA THR A 156 -9.70 20.70 3.30
C THR A 156 -10.95 20.95 4.13
N GLU A 157 -11.04 22.11 4.80
CA GLU A 157 -12.23 22.50 5.57
C GLU A 157 -13.55 22.44 4.76
N ALA A 158 -13.48 22.70 3.44
CA ALA A 158 -14.65 22.67 2.57
C ALA A 158 -15.11 21.25 2.20
N ALA A 159 -14.25 20.24 2.35
CA ALA A 159 -14.57 18.81 2.23
C ALA A 159 -13.34 18.02 2.69
N ALA A 160 -13.50 17.28 3.78
CA ALA A 160 -12.48 16.47 4.40
C ALA A 160 -12.97 15.03 4.56
N LEU A 161 -12.03 14.10 4.59
CA LEU A 161 -12.28 12.70 4.87
C LEU A 161 -11.55 12.31 6.15
N ARG A 162 -12.20 11.47 6.97
CA ARG A 162 -11.51 10.65 7.96
C ARG A 162 -11.57 9.18 7.56
N LEU A 163 -10.40 8.55 7.51
CA LEU A 163 -10.19 7.21 6.99
C LEU A 163 -9.92 6.26 8.16
N PHE A 164 -10.76 5.23 8.30
CA PHE A 164 -10.69 4.26 9.39
C PHE A 164 -10.54 2.83 8.83
N PRO A 165 -9.33 2.27 8.89
CA PRO A 165 -9.13 0.86 8.55
C PRO A 165 -9.67 0.03 9.72
N THR A 166 -10.64 -0.85 9.45
CA THR A 166 -11.18 -1.78 10.45
C THR A 166 -10.95 -3.22 9.99
N PRO A 167 -11.04 -4.22 10.89
CA PRO A 167 -10.88 -5.63 10.52
C PRO A 167 -11.86 -6.10 9.42
N ALA A 168 -13.06 -5.52 9.36
CA ALA A 168 -14.11 -5.92 8.41
C ALA A 168 -14.05 -5.12 7.10
N MET A 169 -13.88 -3.80 7.19
CA MET A 169 -13.92 -2.89 6.04
C MET A 169 -13.20 -1.58 6.29
N MET A 170 -12.90 -0.87 5.22
CA MET A 170 -12.47 0.53 5.28
C MET A 170 -13.70 1.43 5.47
N LEU A 171 -13.72 2.29 6.49
CA LEU A 171 -14.75 3.32 6.64
C LEU A 171 -14.17 4.69 6.29
N ILE A 172 -14.93 5.47 5.53
CA ILE A 172 -14.59 6.83 5.12
C ILE A 172 -15.73 7.73 5.55
N ASP A 173 -15.46 8.56 6.55
CA ASP A 173 -16.36 9.60 7.02
C ASP A 173 -16.13 10.88 6.20
N VAL A 174 -17.21 11.55 5.80
CA VAL A 174 -17.16 12.78 4.98
C VAL A 174 -17.72 13.96 5.76
N ASP A 175 -16.83 14.89 6.09
CA ASP A 175 -17.13 16.12 6.80
C ASP A 175 -16.81 17.36 5.94
N GLY A 176 -17.41 18.50 6.28
CA GLY A 176 -17.05 19.79 5.67
C GLY A 176 -18.09 20.88 5.91
N SER A 177 -17.73 22.12 5.56
CA SER A 177 -18.57 23.30 5.75
C SER A 177 -19.64 23.54 4.67
N LEU A 178 -19.72 22.69 3.65
CA LEU A 178 -20.67 22.84 2.54
C LEU A 178 -22.05 22.25 2.86
N PRO A 179 -23.15 22.76 2.26
CA PRO A 179 -24.47 22.14 2.36
C PRO A 179 -24.46 20.68 1.84
N PRO A 180 -25.28 19.76 2.41
CA PRO A 180 -25.26 18.33 2.06
C PRO A 180 -25.35 18.01 0.56
N ALA A 181 -26.20 18.72 -0.18
CA ALA A 181 -26.36 18.53 -1.63
C ALA A 181 -25.08 18.84 -2.44
N GLN A 182 -24.18 19.67 -1.90
CA GLN A 182 -22.88 20.00 -2.49
C GLN A 182 -21.75 19.16 -1.89
N LEU A 183 -21.80 18.94 -0.56
CA LEU A 183 -20.80 18.15 0.16
C LEU A 183 -20.81 16.67 -0.26
N GLY A 184 -21.99 16.06 -0.44
CA GLY A 184 -22.12 14.66 -0.84
C GLY A 184 -21.35 14.32 -2.13
N PRO A 185 -21.62 15.00 -3.27
CA PRO A 185 -20.85 14.78 -4.49
C PRO A 185 -19.37 15.13 -4.36
N LYS A 186 -19.01 16.22 -3.68
CA LYS A 186 -17.62 16.62 -3.51
C LYS A 186 -16.83 15.61 -2.67
N GLY A 187 -17.43 15.13 -1.59
CA GLY A 187 -16.88 14.10 -0.72
C GLY A 187 -16.77 12.75 -1.41
N ALA A 188 -17.79 12.33 -2.16
CA ALA A 188 -17.75 11.11 -2.95
C ALA A 188 -16.61 11.12 -3.99
N LYS A 189 -16.39 12.26 -4.66
CA LYS A 189 -15.24 12.47 -5.54
C LYS A 189 -13.93 12.35 -4.78
N LEU A 190 -13.79 13.05 -3.65
CA LEU A 190 -12.56 13.05 -2.86
C LEU A 190 -12.24 11.64 -2.34
N ALA A 191 -13.25 10.91 -1.87
CA ALA A 191 -13.12 9.53 -1.42
C ALA A 191 -12.70 8.60 -2.57
N ALA A 192 -13.32 8.70 -3.75
CA ALA A 192 -12.91 7.93 -4.93
C ALA A 192 -11.44 8.18 -5.32
N GLN A 193 -11.00 9.43 -5.24
CA GLN A 193 -9.60 9.81 -5.49
C GLN A 193 -8.67 9.26 -4.41
N ALA A 194 -9.02 9.32 -3.12
CA ALA A 194 -8.22 8.74 -2.03
C ALA A 194 -8.12 7.21 -2.15
N ILE A 195 -9.23 6.53 -2.48
CA ILE A 195 -9.28 5.10 -2.74
C ILE A 195 -8.30 4.70 -3.84
N ARG A 196 -8.24 5.47 -4.94
CA ARG A 196 -7.28 5.23 -6.02
C ARG A 196 -5.85 5.53 -5.58
N ARG A 197 -5.61 6.73 -5.05
CA ARG A 197 -4.26 7.21 -4.66
C ARG A 197 -3.55 6.25 -3.71
N MET A 198 -4.26 5.78 -2.68
CA MET A 198 -3.70 4.91 -1.64
C MET A 198 -3.89 3.41 -1.91
N GLY A 199 -4.53 3.03 -3.02
CA GLY A 199 -4.80 1.63 -3.34
C GLY A 199 -5.76 0.95 -2.34
N LEU A 200 -6.72 1.68 -1.77
CA LEU A 200 -7.69 1.12 -0.82
C LEU A 200 -8.56 0.06 -1.52
N ALA A 201 -8.73 -1.10 -0.89
CA ALA A 201 -9.41 -2.24 -1.51
C ALA A 201 -10.12 -3.12 -0.47
N GLY A 202 -10.89 -4.10 -0.94
CA GLY A 202 -11.78 -4.91 -0.12
C GLY A 202 -13.17 -4.27 -0.02
N SER A 203 -13.81 -4.43 1.13
CA SER A 203 -15.05 -3.72 1.44
C SER A 203 -14.72 -2.32 1.93
N ILE A 204 -15.34 -1.31 1.33
CA ILE A 204 -15.17 0.10 1.65
C ILE A 204 -16.56 0.70 1.83
N GLY A 205 -16.78 1.43 2.91
CA GLY A 205 -17.99 2.18 3.19
C GLY A 205 -17.67 3.66 3.20
N ILE A 206 -18.43 4.46 2.48
CA ILE A 206 -18.36 5.91 2.52
C ILE A 206 -19.64 6.42 3.16
N ASP A 207 -19.50 7.14 4.26
CA ASP A 207 -20.59 7.82 4.94
C ASP A 207 -20.66 9.25 4.43
N LEU A 208 -21.59 9.52 3.50
CA LEU A 208 -21.83 10.85 2.97
C LEU A 208 -22.86 11.57 3.84
N PRO A 209 -22.86 12.92 3.88
CA PRO A 209 -23.94 13.65 4.53
C PRO A 209 -25.30 13.25 3.94
N THR A 210 -26.33 13.25 4.79
CA THR A 210 -27.70 12.91 4.36
C THR A 210 -28.20 13.91 3.33
N MET A 211 -28.53 13.43 2.14
CA MET A 211 -29.06 14.20 1.01
C MET A 211 -30.59 14.05 0.90
N ASN A 212 -31.27 15.12 0.50
CA ASN A 212 -32.73 15.26 0.64
C ASN A 212 -33.52 14.37 -0.34
N ASN A 213 -32.96 14.11 -1.52
CA ASN A 213 -33.66 13.41 -2.59
C ASN A 213 -32.77 12.40 -3.31
N LYS A 214 -33.42 11.59 -4.17
CA LYS A 214 -32.74 10.53 -4.92
C LYS A 214 -31.76 11.07 -5.96
N ASP A 215 -32.01 12.25 -6.51
CA ASP A 215 -31.19 12.84 -7.58
C ASP A 215 -29.85 13.31 -7.04
N GLU A 216 -29.83 14.00 -5.90
CA GLU A 216 -28.60 14.37 -5.17
C GLU A 216 -27.74 13.13 -4.87
N ARG A 217 -28.38 12.07 -4.36
CA ARG A 217 -27.72 10.78 -4.09
C ARG A 217 -27.15 10.13 -5.35
N ALA A 218 -27.86 10.20 -6.47
CA ALA A 218 -27.40 9.68 -7.75
C ALA A 218 -26.19 10.47 -8.28
N ILE A 219 -26.17 11.80 -8.11
CA ILE A 219 -25.04 12.65 -8.48
C ILE A 219 -23.79 12.26 -7.68
N ALA A 220 -23.92 12.01 -6.38
CA ALA A 220 -22.80 11.58 -5.54
C ALA A 220 -22.25 10.21 -5.98
N ALA A 221 -23.12 9.23 -6.23
CA ALA A 221 -22.73 7.93 -6.77
C ALA A 221 -21.97 8.06 -8.11
N ALA A 222 -22.45 8.93 -9.01
CA ALA A 222 -21.81 9.16 -10.30
C ALA A 222 -20.40 9.77 -10.18
N GLN A 223 -20.09 10.47 -9.09
CA GLN A 223 -18.71 10.90 -8.84
C GLN A 223 -17.78 9.73 -8.55
N VAL A 224 -18.24 8.69 -7.84
CA VAL A 224 -17.45 7.47 -7.62
C VAL A 224 -17.12 6.83 -8.96
N ASP A 225 -18.13 6.62 -9.81
CA ASP A 225 -17.95 5.99 -11.14
C ASP A 225 -17.00 6.77 -12.04
N LYS A 226 -17.01 8.10 -11.93
CA LYS A 226 -16.17 8.97 -12.74
C LYS A 226 -14.70 8.95 -12.34
N TYR A 227 -14.39 8.84 -11.05
CA TYR A 227 -13.04 9.05 -10.54
C TYR A 227 -12.34 7.78 -10.04
N LEU A 228 -13.08 6.72 -9.72
CA LEU A 228 -12.53 5.43 -9.35
C LEU A 228 -12.51 4.50 -10.57
N PRO A 229 -11.35 4.06 -11.07
CA PRO A 229 -11.30 3.12 -12.19
C PRO A 229 -11.82 1.73 -11.80
N LEU A 230 -12.50 1.09 -12.76
CA LEU A 230 -12.88 -0.33 -12.69
C LEU A 230 -11.62 -1.23 -12.58
N PRO A 231 -11.73 -2.44 -12.00
CA PRO A 231 -12.96 -3.07 -11.52
C PRO A 231 -13.33 -2.68 -10.08
N PHE A 232 -14.61 -2.38 -9.87
CA PHE A 232 -15.25 -2.32 -8.56
C PHE A 232 -16.75 -2.57 -8.72
N GLU A 233 -17.40 -2.96 -7.63
CA GLU A 233 -18.86 -2.96 -7.51
C GLU A 233 -19.25 -1.94 -6.45
N ARG A 234 -20.44 -1.33 -6.58
CA ARG A 234 -20.96 -0.46 -5.54
C ARG A 234 -22.47 -0.57 -5.37
N THR A 235 -22.95 -0.26 -4.18
CA THR A 235 -24.39 -0.04 -3.96
C THR A 235 -24.82 1.31 -4.52
N ALA A 236 -26.13 1.55 -4.55
CA ALA A 236 -26.63 2.93 -4.56
C ALA A 236 -26.33 3.61 -3.21
N VAL A 237 -26.35 4.95 -3.19
CA VAL A 237 -26.34 5.70 -1.92
C VAL A 237 -27.71 5.51 -1.27
N ASN A 238 -27.73 4.98 -0.05
CA ASN A 238 -28.97 4.72 0.68
C ASN A 238 -29.58 6.03 1.26
N GLY A 239 -30.75 5.93 1.90
CA GLY A 239 -31.44 7.08 2.49
C GLY A 239 -30.68 7.81 3.60
N PHE A 240 -29.64 7.20 4.16
CA PHE A 240 -28.80 7.76 5.22
C PHE A 240 -27.48 8.34 4.71
N GLY A 241 -27.19 8.24 3.39
CA GLY A 241 -25.96 8.76 2.80
C GLY A 241 -24.85 7.71 2.63
N PHE A 242 -25.07 6.46 3.02
CA PHE A 242 -24.05 5.42 2.94
C PHE A 242 -23.98 4.77 1.56
N ILE A 243 -22.75 4.55 1.08
CA ILE A 243 -22.45 3.77 -0.12
C ILE A 243 -21.35 2.75 0.19
N GLN A 244 -21.57 1.49 -0.21
CA GLN A 244 -20.57 0.45 -0.12
C GLN A 244 -19.92 0.22 -1.48
N ILE A 245 -18.60 0.09 -1.49
CA ILE A 245 -17.76 -0.23 -2.64
C ILE A 245 -17.00 -1.53 -2.33
N ILE A 246 -17.00 -2.46 -3.28
CA ILE A 246 -16.22 -3.70 -3.23
C ILE A 246 -15.15 -3.66 -4.31
N ARG A 247 -13.88 -3.76 -3.90
CA ARG A 247 -12.73 -3.88 -4.81
C ARG A 247 -11.94 -5.14 -4.52
N ARG A 248 -11.42 -5.78 -5.56
CA ARG A 248 -10.51 -6.92 -5.39
C ARG A 248 -9.29 -6.47 -4.61
N ARG A 249 -8.99 -7.18 -3.52
CA ARG A 249 -7.86 -6.91 -2.64
C ARG A 249 -6.80 -7.98 -2.83
N GLU A 250 -5.71 -7.61 -3.48
CA GLU A 250 -4.57 -8.50 -3.72
C GLU A 250 -3.40 -8.23 -2.78
N ARG A 251 -3.31 -7.01 -2.25
CA ARG A 251 -2.14 -6.49 -1.51
C ARG A 251 -2.60 -5.57 -0.39
N ALA A 252 -1.68 -5.24 0.50
CA ALA A 252 -1.89 -4.17 1.46
C ALA A 252 -2.02 -2.82 0.73
N SER A 253 -2.88 -1.94 1.24
CA SER A 253 -2.96 -0.56 0.77
C SER A 253 -1.77 0.26 1.28
N LEU A 254 -1.52 1.44 0.71
CA LEU A 254 -0.46 2.33 1.19
C LEU A 254 -0.64 2.63 2.69
N MET A 255 -1.87 2.93 3.09
CA MET A 255 -2.25 3.18 4.48
C MET A 255 -1.91 2.02 5.42
N GLU A 256 -2.16 0.79 4.99
CA GLU A 256 -1.83 -0.40 5.76
C GLU A 256 -0.32 -0.63 5.86
N ILE A 257 0.42 -0.39 4.77
CA ILE A 257 1.89 -0.53 4.76
C ILE A 257 2.53 0.46 5.73
N VAL A 258 2.18 1.75 5.62
CA VAL A 258 2.82 2.80 6.42
C VAL A 258 2.49 2.68 7.91
N ARG A 259 1.26 2.28 8.25
CA ARG A 259 0.82 2.13 9.65
C ARG A 259 1.27 0.82 10.29
N ALA A 260 1.54 -0.23 9.51
CA ALA A 260 2.00 -1.51 10.05
C ALA A 260 3.37 -1.40 10.71
N ASP A 261 4.26 -0.62 10.13
CA ASP A 261 5.56 -0.30 10.71
C ASP A 261 5.96 1.15 10.38
N PRO A 262 5.56 2.11 11.24
CA PRO A 262 5.92 3.51 11.09
C PRO A 262 7.43 3.76 11.23
N VAL A 263 8.13 2.93 12.02
CA VAL A 263 9.58 3.06 12.25
C VAL A 263 10.34 2.70 10.98
N GLU A 264 9.98 1.59 10.33
CA GLU A 264 10.57 1.20 9.04
C GLU A 264 10.24 2.23 7.95
N THR A 265 9.01 2.74 7.91
CA THR A 265 8.61 3.79 6.96
C THR A 265 9.48 5.04 7.13
N ALA A 266 9.68 5.50 8.37
CA ALA A 266 10.53 6.64 8.66
C ALA A 266 12.02 6.38 8.32
N ALA A 267 12.52 5.17 8.58
CA ALA A 267 13.88 4.76 8.24
C ALA A 267 14.11 4.80 6.72
N LEU A 268 13.19 4.25 5.94
CA LEU A 268 13.25 4.26 4.47
C LEU A 268 13.18 5.68 3.92
N ALA A 269 12.29 6.53 4.45
CA ALA A 269 12.23 7.95 4.08
C ALA A 269 13.53 8.71 4.42
N LEU A 270 14.18 8.39 5.53
CA LEU A 270 15.48 8.95 5.89
C LEU A 270 16.59 8.50 4.94
N LEU A 271 16.61 7.23 4.54
CA LEU A 271 17.54 6.73 3.52
C LEU A 271 17.38 7.49 2.20
N ARG A 272 16.15 7.77 1.75
CA ARG A 272 15.90 8.56 0.53
C ARG A 272 16.45 9.98 0.62
N ARG A 273 16.23 10.65 1.75
CA ARG A 273 16.81 11.98 1.99
C ARG A 273 18.34 11.91 2.00
N ALA A 274 18.91 10.86 2.58
CA ALA A 274 20.34 10.67 2.62
C ALA A 274 20.93 10.40 1.24
N GLU A 275 20.26 9.64 0.37
CA GLU A 275 20.72 9.42 -1.01
C GLU A 275 20.91 10.75 -1.77
N ARG A 276 20.03 11.73 -1.53
CA ARG A 276 20.00 13.04 -2.20
C ARG A 276 20.70 14.17 -1.47
N HIS A 277 21.28 13.92 -0.30
CA HIS A 277 21.89 14.97 0.51
C HIS A 277 23.22 15.47 -0.11
N GLY A 278 23.31 16.78 -0.41
CA GLY A 278 24.53 17.42 -0.92
C GLY A 278 25.01 16.83 -2.25
N HIS A 279 26.33 16.72 -2.44
CA HIS A 279 26.96 16.24 -3.68
C HIS A 279 27.59 14.84 -3.56
N GLY A 280 27.09 14.02 -2.62
CA GLY A 280 27.68 12.71 -2.29
C GLY A 280 28.68 12.77 -1.14
N GLY A 281 29.43 11.68 -0.94
CA GLY A 281 30.36 11.51 0.18
C GLY A 281 29.69 11.08 1.49
N GLY A 282 30.48 11.08 2.57
CA GLY A 282 30.02 10.63 3.88
C GLY A 282 28.94 11.53 4.46
N VAL A 283 28.02 10.94 5.23
CA VAL A 283 26.91 11.64 5.90
C VAL A 283 26.61 11.02 7.25
N THR A 284 26.00 11.81 8.13
CA THR A 284 25.43 11.37 9.40
C THR A 284 23.91 11.40 9.31
N LEU A 285 23.28 10.25 9.58
CA LEU A 285 21.83 10.15 9.73
C LEU A 285 21.50 10.28 11.21
N THR A 286 20.78 11.33 11.57
CA THR A 286 20.32 11.58 12.94
C THR A 286 18.82 11.38 13.02
N ALA A 287 18.35 10.51 13.92
CA ALA A 287 16.92 10.23 14.08
C ALA A 287 16.59 9.68 15.47
N ALA A 288 15.30 9.49 15.74
CA ALA A 288 14.82 8.79 16.94
C ALA A 288 15.51 7.42 17.10
N ALA A 289 15.75 7.01 18.34
CA ALA A 289 16.47 5.77 18.66
C ALA A 289 15.92 4.53 17.93
N ALA A 290 14.58 4.37 17.88
CA ALA A 290 13.94 3.26 17.19
C ALA A 290 14.26 3.20 15.68
N VAL A 291 14.34 4.36 15.01
CA VAL A 291 14.69 4.46 13.58
C VAL A 291 16.14 4.06 13.35
N ILE A 292 17.05 4.57 14.19
CA ILE A 292 18.48 4.22 14.12
C ILE A 292 18.70 2.74 14.40
N ASP A 293 18.00 2.16 15.37
CA ASP A 293 18.10 0.73 15.66
C ASP A 293 17.53 -0.13 14.52
N ARG A 294 16.46 0.32 13.85
CA ARG A 294 15.95 -0.34 12.64
C ARG A 294 16.98 -0.32 11.51
N LEU A 295 17.68 0.80 11.32
CA LEU A 295 18.76 0.91 10.34
C LEU A 295 19.95 0.01 10.68
N ARG A 296 20.36 -0.07 11.95
CA ARG A 296 21.42 -0.99 12.41
C ARG A 296 21.10 -2.46 12.17
N LYS A 297 19.81 -2.85 12.28
CA LYS A 297 19.34 -4.21 11.99
C LYS A 297 19.36 -4.55 10.50
N ALA A 298 19.53 -3.58 9.61
CA ALA A 298 19.66 -3.77 8.17
C ALA A 298 21.00 -3.20 7.65
N PRO A 299 22.14 -3.82 8.01
CA PRO A 299 23.47 -3.32 7.62
C PRO A 299 23.63 -3.21 6.10
N HIS A 300 23.03 -4.12 5.33
CA HIS A 300 23.03 -4.07 3.87
C HIS A 300 22.40 -2.80 3.28
N TRP A 301 21.44 -2.16 3.97
CA TRP A 301 20.90 -0.86 3.54
C TRP A 301 21.92 0.27 3.70
N ILE A 302 22.68 0.23 4.79
CA ILE A 302 23.74 1.22 5.07
C ILE A 302 24.91 1.04 4.11
N GLU A 303 25.29 -0.20 3.81
CA GLU A 303 26.30 -0.53 2.80
C GLU A 303 25.89 -0.04 1.42
N GLN A 304 24.65 -0.28 1.00
CA GLN A 304 24.12 0.24 -0.27
C GLN A 304 24.13 1.77 -0.30
N LEU A 305 23.74 2.43 0.79
CA LEU A 305 23.78 3.89 0.86
C LEU A 305 25.22 4.41 0.75
N ALA A 306 26.16 3.79 1.47
CA ALA A 306 27.58 4.12 1.42
C ALA A 306 28.15 3.99 -0.01
N GLN A 307 27.78 2.91 -0.71
CA GLN A 307 28.17 2.68 -2.11
C GLN A 307 27.58 3.73 -3.05
N ARG A 308 26.27 4.00 -2.96
CA ARG A 308 25.58 4.99 -3.82
C ARG A 308 26.13 6.40 -3.62
N ARG A 309 26.53 6.75 -2.39
CA ARG A 309 27.09 8.06 -2.06
C ARG A 309 28.61 8.16 -2.26
N GLY A 310 29.33 7.05 -2.24
CA GLY A 310 30.80 7.04 -2.25
C GLY A 310 31.43 7.53 -0.95
N GLY A 311 30.82 7.23 0.21
CA GLY A 311 31.34 7.69 1.50
C GLY A 311 30.76 6.96 2.71
N ALA A 312 31.38 7.14 3.88
CA ALA A 312 30.98 6.48 5.11
C ALA A 312 29.65 7.03 5.67
N ILE A 313 28.81 6.15 6.21
CA ILE A 313 27.52 6.50 6.78
C ILE A 313 27.59 6.36 8.31
N ALA A 314 27.45 7.48 9.02
CA ALA A 314 27.33 7.49 10.47
C ALA A 314 25.85 7.47 10.88
N LEU A 315 25.53 6.76 11.96
CA LEU A 315 24.18 6.68 12.52
C LEU A 315 24.16 7.25 13.95
N HIS A 316 23.37 8.29 14.17
CA HIS A 316 23.27 8.98 15.45
C HIS A 316 21.82 8.96 15.98
N ALA A 317 21.64 8.40 17.18
CA ALA A 317 20.34 8.39 17.84
C ALA A 317 20.18 9.65 18.69
N ASP A 318 19.06 10.36 18.49
CA ASP A 318 18.66 11.51 19.29
C ASP A 318 17.27 11.23 19.91
N ALA A 319 17.23 11.20 21.25
CA ALA A 319 16.01 10.91 22.00
C ALA A 319 15.00 12.06 21.98
N ALA A 320 15.39 13.28 21.59
CA ALA A 320 14.50 14.43 21.48
C ALA A 320 13.67 14.42 20.17
N LEU A 321 14.06 13.62 19.19
CA LEU A 321 13.39 13.56 17.90
C LEU A 321 12.20 12.59 17.92
N SER A 322 11.10 13.01 17.30
CA SER A 322 10.02 12.10 16.92
C SER A 322 10.50 11.16 15.81
N ILE A 323 9.77 10.05 15.60
CA ILE A 323 10.13 9.07 14.56
C ILE A 323 10.23 9.70 13.15
N TRP A 324 9.48 10.76 12.88
CA TRP A 324 9.45 11.44 11.57
C TRP A 324 10.46 12.58 11.44
N ALA A 325 11.08 13.02 12.54
CA ALA A 325 11.94 14.20 12.58
C ALA A 325 13.43 13.92 12.26
N GLY A 326 13.74 12.73 11.73
CA GLY A 326 15.11 12.40 11.32
C GLY A 326 15.63 13.36 10.24
N HIS A 327 16.94 13.58 10.21
CA HIS A 327 17.61 14.46 9.26
C HIS A 327 19.01 13.95 8.90
N VAL A 328 19.63 14.56 7.90
CA VAL A 328 20.92 14.18 7.35
C VAL A 328 21.86 15.38 7.43
N ALA A 329 23.11 15.16 7.84
CA ALA A 329 24.19 16.14 7.90
C ALA A 329 25.45 15.64 7.21
#